data_AF-A0A1V4ZY80-F1
#
_entry.id   AF-A0A1V4ZY80-F1
#
_cell.length_a   1.000
_cell.length_b   1.000
_cell.length_c   1.000
_cell.angle_alpha   90.00
_cell.angle_beta   90.00
_cell.angle_gamma   90.00
#
_symmetry.space_group_name_H-M   'P 1'
#
loop_
_entity.id
_entity.type
_entity.pdbx_description
1 polymer ?
#
loop_
_entity_poly.entity_id
_entity_poly.type
_entity_poly.pdbx_seq_one_letter_code
_entity_poly.pdbx_strand_id
1 'polypeptide(L)'
;MSANRYIRFVELSSGVIRNSRIPLYSSKFSKRTYNQHQLLTLLLLKEYLTEDYRDTTELVEIMDSLREKIHLDQVPHFTTIHKFCHRIRSFTFTRLLNRLMKLFYDWGEKIPCTAVDSSGIR
;
A
#
# COMPACT_ATOMS: atom_id res chain seq x y z
N MET A 1 -13.09 6.84 11.85
CA MET A 1 -11.61 6.89 11.84
C MET A 1 -11.19 8.21 11.19
N SER A 2 -10.32 9.01 11.83
CA SER A 2 -9.94 10.33 11.27
C SER A 2 -9.09 10.15 10.01
N ALA A 3 -9.40 10.88 8.93
CA ALA A 3 -8.67 10.87 7.65
C ALA A 3 -7.14 11.03 7.81
N ASN A 4 -6.71 11.67 8.90
CA ASN A 4 -5.32 11.82 9.29
C ASN A 4 -4.57 10.47 9.42
N ARG A 5 -5.25 9.41 9.86
CA ARG A 5 -4.64 8.09 10.06
C ARG A 5 -4.21 7.43 8.75
N TYR A 6 -5.03 7.52 7.70
CA TYR A 6 -4.69 6.98 6.38
C TYR A 6 -3.59 7.78 5.69
N ILE A 7 -3.61 9.10 5.84
CA ILE A 7 -2.53 9.96 5.34
C ILE A 7 -1.20 9.58 5.98
N ARG A 8 -1.16 9.44 7.31
CA ARG A 8 0.03 9.00 8.03
C ARG A 8 0.50 7.62 7.59
N PHE A 9 -0.43 6.69 7.38
CA PHE A 9 -0.11 5.36 6.89
C PHE A 9 0.61 5.43 5.53
N VAL A 10 0.08 6.23 4.60
CA VAL A 10 0.69 6.45 3.28
C VAL A 10 2.07 7.10 3.39
N GLU A 11 2.24 8.10 4.26
CA GLU A 11 3.53 8.76 4.48
C GLU A 11 4.58 7.78 5.03
N LEU A 12 4.22 6.99 6.04
CA LEU A 12 5.11 5.96 6.60
C LEU A 12 5.43 4.87 5.58
N SER A 13 4.44 4.42 4.81
CA SER A 13 4.64 3.43 3.75
C SER A 13 5.65 3.92 2.72
N SER A 14 5.54 5.19 2.31
CA SER A 14 6.44 5.82 1.35
C SER A 14 7.89 5.84 1.88
N GLY A 15 8.08 6.15 3.17
CA GLY A 15 9.39 6.08 3.82
C GLY A 15 9.97 4.66 3.85
N VAL A 16 9.16 3.66 4.23
CA VAL A 16 9.58 2.25 4.28
C VAL A 16 9.94 1.72 2.89
N ILE A 17 9.14 2.04 1.87
CA ILE A 17 9.36 1.60 0.48
C ILE A 17 10.63 2.24 -0.09
N ARG A 18 10.87 3.54 0.13
CA ARG A 18 12.11 4.19 -0.31
C ARG A 18 13.36 3.50 0.28
N ASN A 19 13.26 3.02 1.51
CA ASN A 19 14.32 2.28 2.20
C ASN A 19 14.44 0.80 1.80
N SER A 20 13.53 0.27 0.99
CA SER A 20 13.43 -1.17 0.67
C SER A 20 14.31 -1.65 -0.49
N ARG A 21 15.07 -0.74 -1.13
CA ARG A 21 15.88 -0.99 -2.34
C ARG A 21 15.07 -1.48 -3.55
N ILE A 22 13.73 -1.38 -3.52
CA ILE A 22 12.89 -1.69 -4.69
C ILE A 22 13.09 -0.58 -5.73
N PRO A 23 13.36 -0.92 -7.01
CA PRO A 23 13.50 0.10 -8.05
C PRO A 23 12.16 0.75 -8.38
N LEU A 24 12.17 2.03 -8.74
CA LEU A 24 10.97 2.79 -9.14
C LEU A 24 10.22 2.11 -10.31
N TYR A 25 10.94 1.52 -11.25
CA TYR A 25 10.39 0.81 -12.41
C TYR A 25 10.95 -0.60 -12.50
N SER A 26 10.15 -1.54 -13.01
CA SER A 26 10.54 -2.95 -13.12
C SER A 26 11.59 -3.19 -14.19
N SER A 27 11.62 -2.36 -15.23
CA SER A 27 12.58 -2.39 -16.32
C SER A 27 12.66 -1.04 -17.03
N LYS A 28 13.69 -0.87 -17.87
CA LYS A 28 13.86 0.32 -18.73
C LYS A 28 12.67 0.56 -19.68
N PHE A 29 12.00 -0.53 -20.10
CA PHE A 29 10.89 -0.54 -21.06
C PHE A 29 9.49 -0.51 -20.40
N SER A 30 9.41 -0.25 -19.09
CA SER A 30 8.11 -0.06 -18.43
C SER A 30 7.34 1.11 -19.06
N LYS A 31 6.01 1.03 -19.10
CA LYS A 31 5.13 2.10 -19.61
C LYS A 31 5.23 3.41 -18.82
N ARG A 32 5.82 3.37 -17.63
CA ARG A 32 6.01 4.51 -16.69
C ARG A 32 4.74 5.26 -16.29
N THR A 33 3.55 4.70 -16.55
CA THR A 33 2.27 5.23 -16.07
C THR A 33 2.16 5.18 -14.55
N TYR A 34 2.66 4.09 -13.95
CA TYR A 34 2.68 3.91 -12.50
C TYR A 34 4.06 3.44 -12.07
N ASN A 35 4.53 3.97 -10.95
CA ASN A 35 5.74 3.54 -10.28
C ASN A 35 5.46 2.30 -9.44
N GLN A 36 6.44 1.42 -9.31
CA GLN A 36 6.35 0.27 -8.40
C GLN A 36 6.10 0.72 -6.96
N HIS A 37 6.65 1.87 -6.56
CA HIS A 37 6.44 2.42 -5.23
C HIS A 37 4.98 2.82 -5.01
N GLN A 38 4.35 3.46 -5.99
CA GLN A 38 2.93 3.84 -5.93
C GLN A 38 2.03 2.61 -5.83
N LEU A 39 2.26 1.60 -6.70
CA LEU A 39 1.48 0.36 -6.68
C LEU A 39 1.68 -0.42 -5.39
N LEU A 40 2.88 -0.38 -4.81
CA LEU A 40 3.19 -1.02 -3.54
C LEU A 40 2.53 -0.30 -2.37
N THR A 41 2.50 1.04 -2.35
CA THR A 41 1.75 1.81 -1.35
C THR A 41 0.26 1.47 -1.39
N LEU A 42 -0.34 1.39 -2.59
CA LEU A 42 -1.74 0.99 -2.74
C LEU A 42 -2.00 -0.43 -2.25
N LEU A 43 -1.08 -1.37 -2.53
CA LEU A 43 -1.19 -2.75 -2.05
C LEU A 43 -1.07 -2.86 -0.53
N LEU A 44 -0.18 -2.07 0.09
CA LEU A 44 -0.05 -1.99 1.55
C LEU A 44 -1.29 -1.36 2.18
N LEU A 45 -1.86 -0.33 1.54
CA LEU A 45 -3.10 0.31 1.99
C LEU A 45 -4.28 -0.67 1.92
N LYS A 46 -4.40 -1.44 0.82
CA LYS A 46 -5.40 -2.52 0.67
C LYS A 46 -5.33 -3.50 1.84
N GLU A 47 -4.12 -3.93 2.17
CA GLU A 47 -3.89 -4.91 3.24
C GLU A 47 -4.18 -4.33 4.63
N TYR A 48 -3.83 -3.06 4.85
CA TYR A 48 -4.13 -2.37 6.10
C TYR A 48 -5.62 -2.11 6.31
N LEU A 49 -6.36 -1.83 5.24
CA LEU A 49 -7.81 -1.65 5.28
C LEU A 49 -8.55 -3.00 5.32
N THR A 50 -7.88 -4.11 5.05
CA THR A 50 -8.49 -5.45 4.87
C THR A 50 -9.59 -5.47 3.81
N GLU A 51 -9.46 -4.64 2.78
CA GLU A 51 -10.45 -4.45 1.72
C GLU A 51 -10.09 -5.21 0.44
N ASP A 52 -11.04 -5.29 -0.51
CA ASP A 52 -10.77 -5.78 -1.86
C ASP A 52 -10.07 -4.72 -2.73
N TYR A 53 -9.53 -5.17 -3.87
CA TYR A 53 -8.84 -4.28 -4.81
C TYR A 53 -9.76 -3.19 -5.37
N ARG A 54 -11.06 -3.47 -5.51
CA ARG A 54 -12.05 -2.51 -6.04
C ARG A 54 -12.36 -1.42 -5.02
N ASP A 55 -12.70 -1.83 -3.80
CA ASP A 55 -13.01 -0.89 -2.71
C ASP A 55 -11.80 -0.02 -2.37
N THR A 56 -10.59 -0.58 -2.44
CA THR A 56 -9.36 0.22 -2.27
C THR A 56 -9.23 1.29 -3.36
N THR A 57 -9.53 0.96 -4.62
CA THR A 57 -9.45 1.96 -5.71
C THR A 57 -10.54 3.02 -5.61
N GLU A 58 -11.76 2.63 -5.25
CA GLU A 58 -12.88 3.56 -5.05
C GLU A 58 -12.59 4.50 -3.87
N LEU A 59 -12.03 3.99 -2.78
CA LEU A 59 -11.63 4.81 -1.63
C LEU A 59 -10.55 5.83 -2.01
N VAL A 60 -9.54 5.42 -2.80
CA VAL A 60 -8.49 6.34 -3.29
C VAL A 60 -9.04 7.35 -4.30
N GLU A 61 -10.11 7.01 -5.02
CA GLU A 61 -10.80 7.93 -5.92
C GLU A 61 -11.61 8.98 -5.17
N ILE A 62 -12.23 8.62 -4.05
CA ILE A 62 -13.00 9.55 -3.20
C ILE A 62 -12.07 10.44 -2.34
N MET A 63 -10.89 9.94 -1.97
CA MET A 63 -9.97 10.63 -1.06
C MET A 63 -8.82 11.33 -1.81
N ASP A 64 -9.04 12.56 -2.27
CA ASP A 64 -8.02 13.36 -2.98
C ASP A 64 -6.70 13.50 -2.20
N SER A 65 -6.78 13.69 -0.88
CA SER A 65 -5.57 13.80 -0.04
C SER A 65 -4.70 12.54 -0.08
N LEU A 66 -5.28 11.35 -0.26
CA LEU A 66 -4.49 10.12 -0.43
C LEU A 66 -3.87 10.08 -1.81
N ARG A 67 -4.63 10.43 -2.85
CA ARG A 67 -4.13 10.49 -4.24
C ARG A 67 -2.92 11.42 -4.34
N GLU A 68 -3.01 12.61 -3.74
CA GLU A 68 -1.93 13.60 -3.70
C GLU A 68 -0.68 13.07 -2.98
N LYS A 69 -0.86 12.42 -1.83
CA LYS A 69 0.26 11.87 -1.03
C LYS A 69 0.97 10.69 -1.71
N ILE A 70 0.24 9.91 -2.50
CA ILE A 70 0.83 8.83 -3.31
C ILE A 70 1.42 9.39 -4.62
N HIS A 71 1.12 10.63 -4.97
CA HIS A 71 1.48 11.27 -6.25
C HIS A 71 0.93 10.49 -7.45
N LEU A 72 -0.36 10.13 -7.40
CA LEU A 72 -1.04 9.46 -8.51
C LEU A 72 -1.68 10.49 -9.45
N ASP A 73 -1.21 10.53 -10.70
CA ASP A 73 -1.85 11.34 -11.76
C ASP A 73 -3.23 10.80 -12.14
N GLN A 74 -3.38 9.48 -12.11
CA GLN A 74 -4.62 8.75 -12.36
C GLN A 74 -4.77 7.62 -11.34
N VAL A 75 -6.00 7.30 -10.94
CA VAL A 75 -6.24 6.11 -10.11
C VAL A 75 -6.07 4.86 -10.97
N PRO A 76 -5.18 3.93 -10.59
CA PRO A 76 -5.01 2.68 -11.31
C PRO A 76 -6.26 1.82 -11.19
N HIS A 77 -6.67 1.20 -12.29
CA HIS A 77 -7.73 0.20 -12.26
C HIS A 77 -7.37 -0.97 -11.32
N PHE A 78 -8.35 -1.55 -10.62
CA PHE A 78 -8.14 -2.60 -9.60
C PHE A 78 -7.29 -3.78 -10.12
N THR A 79 -7.45 -4.16 -11.38
CA THR A 79 -6.65 -5.24 -12.00
C THR A 79 -5.16 -4.91 -12.11
N THR A 80 -4.79 -3.62 -12.11
CA THR A 80 -3.39 -3.17 -12.11
C THR A 80 -2.72 -3.49 -10.78
N ILE A 81 -3.41 -3.22 -9.67
CA ILE A 81 -2.93 -3.57 -8.32
C ILE A 81 -2.88 -5.09 -8.17
N HIS A 82 -3.92 -5.80 -8.62
CA HIS A 82 -3.95 -7.26 -8.61
C HIS A 82 -2.79 -7.88 -9.41
N LYS A 83 -2.56 -7.43 -10.66
CA LYS A 83 -1.43 -7.87 -11.50
C LYS A 83 -0.08 -7.49 -10.90
N PHE A 84 0.00 -6.43 -10.11
CA PHE A 84 1.22 -6.08 -9.38
C PHE A 84 1.44 -7.03 -8.19
N CYS A 85 0.40 -7.37 -7.43
CA CYS A 85 0.46 -8.34 -6.35
C CYS A 85 1.00 -9.71 -6.82
N HIS A 86 0.57 -10.18 -8.00
CA HIS A 86 1.09 -11.43 -8.59
C HIS A 86 2.56 -11.36 -9.02
N ARG A 87 3.12 -10.16 -9.24
CA ARG A 87 4.50 -9.98 -9.71
C ARG A 87 5.50 -9.77 -8.56
N ILE A 88 5.05 -9.20 -7.44
CA ILE A 88 5.93 -8.96 -6.29
C ILE A 88 6.18 -10.28 -5.54
N ARG A 89 7.41 -10.48 -5.08
CA ARG A 89 7.75 -11.63 -4.24
C ARG A 89 7.03 -11.53 -2.90
N SER A 90 6.21 -12.51 -2.54
CA SER A 90 5.42 -12.53 -1.31
C SER A 90 6.27 -12.22 -0.06
N PHE A 91 7.45 -12.83 0.05
CA PHE A 91 8.38 -12.57 1.15
C PHE A 91 8.79 -11.09 1.27
N THR A 92 9.00 -10.41 0.14
CA THR A 92 9.38 -8.99 0.14
C THR A 92 8.21 -8.12 0.60
N PHE A 93 7.01 -8.43 0.12
CA PHE A 93 5.80 -7.75 0.54
C PHE A 93 5.53 -7.94 2.03
N THR A 94 5.48 -9.18 2.52
CA THR A 94 5.22 -9.50 3.93
C THR A 94 6.24 -8.85 4.85
N ARG A 95 7.53 -8.83 4.47
CA ARG A 95 8.57 -8.15 5.25
C ARG A 95 8.34 -6.64 5.35
N LEU A 96 7.91 -6.00 4.26
CA LEU A 96 7.63 -4.57 4.25
C LEU A 96 6.37 -4.24 5.04
N LEU A 97 5.32 -5.05 4.89
CA LEU A 97 4.09 -4.93 5.66
C LEU A 97 4.36 -5.04 7.15
N ASN A 98 5.07 -6.09 7.59
CA ASN A 98 5.39 -6.29 9.01
C ASN A 98 6.22 -5.12 9.57
N ARG A 99 7.19 -4.62 8.80
CA ARG A 99 7.98 -3.45 9.19
C ARG A 99 7.12 -2.20 9.30
N LEU A 100 6.22 -1.98 8.35
CA LEU A 100 5.31 -0.84 8.35
C LEU A 100 4.32 -0.91 9.53
N MET A 101 3.70 -2.07 9.76
CA MET A 101 2.80 -2.29 10.90
C MET A 101 3.51 -1.99 12.21
N LYS A 102 4.72 -2.53 12.40
CA LYS A 102 5.50 -2.28 13.60
C LYS A 102 5.73 -0.79 13.82
N LEU A 103 6.21 -0.05 12.81
CA LEU A 103 6.43 1.40 12.92
C LEU A 103 5.14 2.18 13.17
N PHE A 104 4.04 1.75 12.56
CA PHE A 104 2.75 2.41 12.66
C PHE A 104 2.11 2.23 14.06
N TYR A 105 2.15 1.02 14.62
CA TYR A 105 1.61 0.69 15.94
C TYR A 105 2.56 1.07 17.08
N ASP A 106 3.88 1.10 16.87
CA ASP A 106 4.83 1.61 17.88
C ASP A 106 4.66 3.13 18.09
N TRP A 107 4.20 3.85 17.04
CA TRP A 107 3.98 5.30 17.09
C TRP A 107 2.59 5.69 17.63
N GLY A 108 1.54 4.93 17.30
CA GLY A 108 0.20 5.14 17.81
C GLY A 108 -0.10 4.12 18.90
N GLU A 109 -0.07 4.54 20.18
CA GLU A 109 -0.52 3.80 21.37
C GLU A 109 -1.27 2.48 21.09
N LYS A 110 -0.76 1.38 21.70
CA LYS A 110 -1.36 0.03 21.76
C LYS A 110 -2.82 -0.01 21.34
N ILE A 111 -3.06 -0.25 20.06
CA ILE A 111 -4.36 -0.72 19.62
C ILE A 111 -4.47 -2.14 20.20
N PRO A 112 -5.47 -2.44 21.06
CA PRO A 112 -5.60 -3.78 21.60
C PRO A 112 -5.69 -4.72 20.41
N CYS A 113 -4.71 -5.63 20.35
CA CYS A 113 -4.43 -6.54 19.26
C CYS A 113 -5.71 -6.87 18.49
N THR A 114 -5.94 -6.20 17.36
CA THR A 114 -6.88 -6.73 16.39
C THR A 114 -6.13 -7.91 15.80
N ALA A 115 -6.40 -9.09 16.35
CA ALA A 115 -5.96 -10.35 15.79
C ALA A 115 -6.47 -10.39 14.35
N VAL A 116 -5.59 -10.06 13.40
CA VAL A 116 -5.86 -10.28 11.98
C VAL A 116 -5.57 -11.76 11.74
N ASP A 117 -6.40 -12.61 12.34
CA ASP A 117 -6.63 -13.96 11.84
C ASP A 117 -7.74 -13.85 10.80
N SER A 118 -7.34 -13.83 9.54
CA SER A 118 -8.18 -14.27 8.44
C SER A 118 -7.23 -14.68 7.33
N SER A 119 -6.82 -15.94 7.46
CA SER A 119 -6.26 -16.74 6.38
C SER A 119 -7.14 -16.62 5.13
N GLY A 120 -6.69 -15.81 4.18
CA GLY A 120 -7.30 -15.64 2.86
C GLY A 120 -6.36 -16.06 1.74
N ILE A 121 -5.63 -17.16 1.92
CA ILE A 121 -5.04 -17.88 0.79
C ILE A 121 -6.14 -18.75 0.17
N ARG A 122 -6.60 -18.37 -1.02
CA ARG A 122 -7.48 -19.19 -1.85
C ARG A 122 -6.65 -19.96 -2.86
#